data_AF-A0A7C8YLW8-F1
#
_entry.id   AF-A0A7C8YLW8-F1
#
_cell.length_a   1.000
_cell.length_b   1.000
_cell.length_c   1.000
_cell.angle_alpha   90.00
_cell.angle_beta   90.00
_cell.angle_gamma   90.00
#
_symmetry.space_group_name_H-M   'P 1'
#
loop_
_entity.id
_entity.type
_entity.pdbx_description
1 polymer ?
#
loop_
_entity_poly.entity_id
_entity_poly.type
_entity_poly.pdbx_seq_one_letter_code
_entity_poly.pdbx_strand_id
1 'polypeptide(L)'
;INSSIKSLQSKKRIKEVPDIQCKGKKRLLAKEFEPSKDITGGVWYDNGRLDTHFIDTLKQVSLKALADQKISTADGILHFLKRVMTEDLSVEQVKEILNNLILEKKIIKVMSNGLGEFASFPIGADCYKLKQREEKVGAMASIPCGVCPRINHCFTDGIISPTACEYYTKWLDF
;
A
#
# COMPACT_ATOMS: atom_id res chain seq x y z
N ILE A 1 23.03 -34.96 -13.81
CA ILE A 1 21.84 -34.22 -13.31
C ILE A 1 21.40 -33.11 -14.28
N ASN A 2 22.27 -32.15 -14.64
CA ASN A 2 21.90 -31.07 -15.59
C ASN A 2 21.50 -31.55 -17.01
N SER A 3 22.08 -32.64 -17.53
CA SER A 3 21.68 -33.19 -18.83
C SER A 3 20.27 -33.79 -18.81
N SER A 4 19.89 -34.46 -17.72
CA SER A 4 18.57 -35.06 -17.52
C SER A 4 17.48 -33.99 -17.40
N ILE A 5 17.76 -32.88 -16.69
CA ILE A 5 16.84 -31.74 -16.57
C ILE A 5 16.59 -31.10 -17.94
N LYS A 6 17.65 -30.86 -18.73
CA LYS A 6 17.51 -30.31 -20.10
C LYS A 6 16.72 -31.25 -21.02
N SER A 7 16.89 -32.56 -20.90
CA SER A 7 16.11 -33.55 -21.66
C SER A 7 14.63 -33.59 -21.24
N LEU A 8 14.33 -33.40 -19.96
CA LEU A 8 12.95 -33.33 -19.45
C LEU A 8 12.27 -32.00 -19.81
N GLN A 9 13.01 -30.90 -19.88
CA GLN A 9 12.54 -29.61 -20.41
C GLN A 9 12.27 -29.67 -21.91
N SER A 10 13.17 -30.27 -22.70
CA SER A 10 12.96 -30.42 -24.15
C SER A 10 11.78 -31.33 -24.49
N LYS A 11 11.55 -32.36 -23.66
CA LYS A 11 10.35 -33.22 -23.72
C LYS A 11 9.09 -32.56 -23.15
N LYS A 12 9.16 -31.29 -22.73
CA LYS A 12 8.06 -30.51 -22.13
C LYS A 12 7.37 -31.23 -20.95
N ARG A 13 8.12 -31.97 -20.14
CA ARG A 13 7.59 -32.66 -18.94
C ARG A 13 7.67 -31.80 -17.69
N ILE A 14 8.64 -30.88 -17.64
CA ILE A 14 8.88 -29.99 -16.51
C ILE A 14 8.98 -28.54 -16.99
N LYS A 15 8.55 -27.59 -16.16
CA LYS A 15 8.65 -26.14 -16.36
C LYS A 15 9.40 -25.50 -15.19
N GLU A 16 10.13 -24.44 -15.47
CA GLU A 16 10.73 -23.60 -14.44
C GLU A 16 9.72 -22.55 -13.99
N VAL A 17 9.51 -22.45 -12.68
CA VAL A 17 8.63 -21.45 -12.06
C VAL A 17 9.49 -20.55 -11.18
N PRO A 18 9.32 -19.22 -11.25
CA PRO A 18 9.97 -18.31 -10.32
C PRO A 18 9.46 -18.55 -8.91
N ASP A 19 10.36 -18.46 -7.93
CA ASP A 19 10.03 -18.57 -6.51
C ASP A 19 10.19 -17.18 -5.87
N ILE A 20 9.08 -16.59 -5.42
CA ILE A 20 9.08 -15.26 -4.78
C ILE A 20 9.79 -15.27 -3.42
N GLN A 21 9.80 -16.41 -2.72
CA GLN A 21 10.41 -16.56 -1.40
C GLN A 21 11.92 -16.75 -1.53
N CYS A 22 12.37 -17.42 -2.60
CA CYS A 22 13.77 -17.67 -2.89
C CYS A 22 14.24 -16.92 -4.15
N LYS A 23 14.51 -15.61 -3.99
CA LYS A 23 15.06 -14.77 -5.07
C LYS A 23 16.31 -15.42 -5.71
N GLY A 24 16.23 -15.71 -7.00
CA GLY A 24 17.33 -16.26 -7.80
C GLY A 24 17.32 -17.78 -8.00
N LYS A 25 16.49 -18.55 -7.28
CA LYS A 25 16.33 -20.00 -7.49
C LYS A 25 15.00 -20.29 -8.17
N LYS A 26 15.05 -20.88 -9.36
CA LYS A 26 13.85 -21.36 -10.06
C LYS A 26 13.51 -22.76 -9.58
N ARG A 27 12.24 -22.99 -9.24
CA ARG A 27 11.75 -24.33 -8.89
C ARG A 27 11.28 -25.05 -10.16
N LEU A 28 11.62 -26.33 -10.28
CA LEU A 28 11.13 -27.18 -11.36
C LEU A 28 9.79 -27.76 -10.93
N LEU A 29 8.74 -27.45 -11.68
CA LEU A 29 7.41 -27.98 -11.49
C LEU A 29 7.06 -28.87 -12.69
N ALA A 30 6.35 -29.97 -12.46
CA ALA A 30 5.87 -30.77 -13.59
C ALA A 30 4.86 -29.94 -14.42
N LYS A 31 4.86 -30.13 -15.74
CA LYS A 31 4.14 -29.22 -16.65
C LYS A 31 2.63 -29.21 -16.39
N GLU A 32 2.11 -30.36 -16.00
CA GLU A 32 0.70 -30.62 -15.67
C GLU A 32 0.20 -29.89 -14.42
N PHE A 33 1.09 -29.42 -13.53
CA PHE A 33 0.69 -28.73 -12.31
C PHE A 33 0.73 -27.21 -12.46
N GLU A 34 -0.32 -26.53 -12.01
CA GLU A 34 -0.31 -25.09 -11.84
C GLU A 34 0.44 -24.72 -10.56
N PRO A 35 1.39 -23.77 -10.64
CA PRO A 35 2.10 -23.33 -9.45
C PRO A 35 1.15 -22.62 -8.49
N SER A 36 1.30 -22.87 -7.19
CA SER A 36 0.46 -22.20 -6.19
C SER A 36 0.72 -20.69 -6.17
N LYS A 37 -0.30 -19.94 -5.77
CA LYS A 37 -0.21 -18.47 -5.59
C LYS A 37 0.85 -18.10 -4.54
N ASP A 38 1.10 -18.97 -3.56
CA ASP A 38 2.14 -18.77 -2.53
C ASP A 38 3.57 -18.78 -3.09
N ILE A 39 3.79 -19.47 -4.22
CA ILE A 39 5.11 -19.60 -4.86
C ILE A 39 5.31 -18.52 -5.93
N THR A 40 4.24 -18.20 -6.66
CA THR A 40 4.28 -17.24 -7.78
C THR A 40 4.00 -15.80 -7.37
N GLY A 41 3.34 -15.60 -6.23
CA GLY A 41 2.96 -14.28 -5.71
C GLY A 41 1.62 -13.76 -6.26
N GLY A 42 0.95 -14.55 -7.09
CA GLY A 42 -0.33 -14.18 -7.71
C GLY A 42 -0.19 -13.04 -8.72
N VAL A 43 -1.28 -12.28 -8.90
CA VAL A 43 -1.38 -11.22 -9.93
C VAL A 43 -0.46 -10.02 -9.68
N TRP A 44 0.11 -9.91 -8.47
CA TRP A 44 1.01 -8.82 -8.10
C TRP A 44 2.43 -9.00 -8.62
N TYR A 45 2.77 -10.20 -9.10
CA TYR A 45 4.12 -10.53 -9.53
C TYR A 45 4.14 -10.90 -11.01
N ASP A 46 4.99 -10.23 -11.76
CA ASP A 46 5.37 -10.64 -13.11
C ASP A 46 6.80 -11.21 -13.09
N ASN A 47 6.97 -12.41 -13.64
CA ASN A 47 8.27 -13.09 -13.74
C ASN A 47 9.08 -13.17 -12.42
N GLY A 48 8.40 -13.29 -11.27
CA GLY A 48 9.02 -13.37 -9.95
C GLY A 48 9.47 -12.04 -9.37
N ARG A 49 9.08 -10.91 -9.98
CA ARG A 49 9.24 -9.56 -9.44
C ARG A 49 7.88 -8.95 -9.17
N LEU A 50 7.77 -8.22 -8.07
CA LEU A 50 6.56 -7.45 -7.77
C LEU A 50 6.40 -6.36 -8.83
N ASP A 51 5.25 -6.32 -9.48
CA ASP A 51 4.90 -5.28 -10.44
C ASP A 51 4.43 -4.03 -9.69
N THR A 52 5.38 -3.20 -9.30
CA THR A 52 5.09 -1.93 -8.62
C THR A 52 4.34 -0.96 -9.51
N HIS A 53 4.60 -0.98 -10.82
CA HIS A 53 3.94 -0.07 -11.77
C HIS A 53 2.44 -0.39 -11.89
N PHE A 54 2.10 -1.67 -11.99
CA PHE A 54 0.72 -2.13 -11.99
C PHE A 54 0.00 -1.76 -10.69
N ILE A 55 0.63 -2.03 -9.53
CA ILE A 55 0.08 -1.67 -8.21
C ILE A 55 -0.15 -0.17 -8.10
N ASP A 56 0.82 0.65 -8.51
CA ASP A 56 0.69 2.11 -8.45
C ASP A 56 -0.38 2.65 -9.40
N THR A 57 -0.50 2.07 -10.59
CA THR A 57 -1.59 2.37 -11.53
C THR A 57 -2.95 2.06 -10.89
N LEU A 58 -3.10 0.88 -10.28
CA LEU A 58 -4.33 0.49 -9.58
C LEU A 58 -4.69 1.43 -8.44
N LYS A 59 -3.70 1.84 -7.66
CA LYS A 59 -3.88 2.83 -6.59
C LYS A 59 -4.37 4.16 -7.16
N GLN A 60 -3.75 4.66 -8.22
CA GLN A 60 -4.13 5.93 -8.84
C GLN A 60 -5.56 5.89 -9.39
N VAL A 61 -5.92 4.82 -10.11
CA VAL A 61 -7.28 4.66 -10.65
C VAL A 61 -8.30 4.51 -9.52
N SER A 62 -7.98 3.79 -8.45
CA SER A 62 -8.85 3.66 -7.27
C SER A 62 -9.07 5.01 -6.56
N LEU A 63 -8.02 5.81 -6.41
CA LEU A 63 -8.12 7.17 -5.84
C LEU A 63 -8.97 8.09 -6.73
N LYS A 64 -8.84 7.98 -8.05
CA LYS A 64 -9.66 8.73 -9.01
C LYS A 64 -11.13 8.34 -8.90
N ALA A 65 -11.44 7.04 -8.81
CA ALA A 65 -12.81 6.56 -8.61
C ALA A 65 -13.44 7.13 -7.32
N LEU A 66 -12.67 7.20 -6.23
CA LEU A 66 -13.12 7.78 -4.97
C LEU A 66 -13.25 9.30 -5.01
N ALA A 67 -12.44 9.99 -5.83
CA ALA A 67 -12.60 11.42 -6.07
C ALA A 67 -13.91 11.72 -6.81
N ASP A 68 -14.28 10.88 -7.78
CA ASP A 68 -15.50 11.06 -8.58
C ASP A 68 -16.77 10.68 -7.81
N GLN A 69 -16.75 9.57 -7.05
CA GLN A 69 -17.95 9.04 -6.37
C GLN A 69 -18.12 9.50 -4.91
N LYS A 70 -17.16 10.22 -4.33
CA LYS A 70 -17.03 10.60 -2.91
C LYS A 70 -16.94 9.42 -1.92
N ILE A 71 -17.79 8.40 -2.09
CA ILE A 71 -17.86 7.17 -1.29
C ILE A 71 -18.09 5.99 -2.23
N SER A 72 -17.36 4.91 -2.05
CA SER A 72 -17.56 3.69 -2.83
C SER A 72 -17.22 2.44 -2.02
N THR A 73 -17.77 1.28 -2.39
CA THR A 73 -17.44 -0.04 -1.82
C THR A 73 -16.32 -0.70 -2.61
N ALA A 74 -15.75 -1.78 -2.09
CA ALA A 74 -14.75 -2.56 -2.82
C ALA A 74 -15.30 -3.06 -4.18
N ASP A 75 -16.56 -3.50 -4.20
CA ASP A 75 -17.26 -3.92 -5.43
C ASP A 75 -17.48 -2.76 -6.41
N GLY A 76 -17.84 -1.57 -5.90
CA GLY A 76 -18.00 -0.38 -6.73
C GLY A 76 -16.69 0.02 -7.42
N ILE A 77 -15.59 -0.02 -6.67
CA ILE A 77 -14.25 0.25 -7.19
C ILE A 77 -13.81 -0.82 -8.18
N LEU A 78 -14.09 -2.10 -7.90
CA LEU A 78 -13.81 -3.20 -8.83
C LEU A 78 -14.53 -2.99 -10.17
N HIS A 79 -15.82 -2.62 -10.14
CA HIS A 79 -16.58 -2.34 -11.35
C HIS A 79 -15.98 -1.16 -12.15
N PHE A 80 -15.48 -0.13 -11.46
CA PHE A 80 -14.77 0.97 -12.11
C PHE A 80 -13.45 0.51 -12.75
N LEU A 81 -12.66 -0.29 -12.04
CA LEU A 81 -11.40 -0.84 -12.55
C LEU A 81 -11.62 -1.71 -13.78
N LYS A 82 -12.66 -2.57 -13.80
CA LYS A 82 -13.02 -3.38 -14.97
C LYS A 82 -13.37 -2.58 -16.23
N ARG A 83 -13.76 -1.31 -16.09
CA ARG A 83 -14.01 -0.43 -17.24
C ARG A 83 -12.75 0.20 -17.81
N VAL A 84 -11.72 0.35 -16.99
CA VAL A 84 -10.47 1.03 -17.35
C VAL A 84 -9.37 0.03 -17.69
N MET A 85 -9.37 -1.12 -17.03
CA MET A 85 -8.34 -2.13 -17.10
C MET A 85 -8.89 -3.42 -17.71
N THR A 86 -8.02 -4.15 -18.39
CA THR A 86 -8.37 -5.41 -19.07
C THR A 86 -8.08 -6.64 -18.20
N GLU A 87 -7.21 -6.53 -17.19
CA GLU A 87 -6.93 -7.62 -16.25
C GLU A 87 -8.15 -7.98 -15.37
N ASP A 88 -8.38 -9.29 -15.20
CA ASP A 88 -9.36 -9.82 -14.26
C ASP A 88 -8.84 -9.71 -12.82
N LEU A 89 -9.42 -8.76 -12.08
CA LEU A 89 -9.18 -8.57 -10.65
C LEU A 89 -10.33 -9.13 -9.81
N SER A 90 -9.98 -9.70 -8.67
CA SER A 90 -10.95 -10.15 -7.66
C SER A 90 -11.23 -9.05 -6.62
N VAL A 91 -12.35 -9.16 -5.89
CA VAL A 91 -12.72 -8.21 -4.83
C VAL A 91 -11.66 -8.21 -3.71
N GLU A 92 -11.07 -9.37 -3.42
CA GLU A 92 -10.01 -9.54 -2.42
C GLU A 92 -8.75 -8.76 -2.82
N GLN A 93 -8.37 -8.80 -4.10
CA GLN A 93 -7.22 -8.05 -4.62
C GLN A 93 -7.45 -6.53 -4.53
N VAL A 94 -8.67 -6.09 -4.84
CA VAL A 94 -9.04 -4.68 -4.65
C VAL A 94 -8.97 -4.29 -3.17
N LYS A 95 -9.46 -5.15 -2.26
CA LYS A 95 -9.33 -4.92 -0.81
C LYS A 95 -7.88 -4.81 -0.36
N GLU A 96 -6.96 -5.59 -0.91
CA GLU A 96 -5.52 -5.46 -0.62
C GLU A 96 -4.97 -4.08 -1.03
N ILE A 97 -5.32 -3.60 -2.23
CA ILE A 97 -4.94 -2.25 -2.69
C ILE A 97 -5.55 -1.17 -1.80
N LEU A 98 -6.83 -1.30 -1.44
CA LEU A 98 -7.49 -0.34 -0.55
C LEU A 98 -6.86 -0.34 0.85
N ASN A 99 -6.55 -1.50 1.41
CA ASN A 99 -5.83 -1.61 2.67
C ASN A 99 -4.46 -0.92 2.59
N ASN A 100 -3.75 -1.08 1.49
CA ASN A 100 -2.50 -0.37 1.26
C ASN A 100 -2.71 1.17 1.24
N LEU A 101 -3.73 1.67 0.57
CA LEU A 101 -4.08 3.10 0.57
C LEU A 101 -4.51 3.63 1.95
N ILE A 102 -5.13 2.79 2.79
CA ILE A 102 -5.45 3.12 4.19
C ILE A 102 -4.16 3.26 5.00
N LEU A 103 -3.20 2.34 4.82
CA LEU A 103 -1.88 2.41 5.47
C LEU A 103 -1.12 3.67 5.04
N GLU A 104 -1.22 4.07 3.77
CA GLU A 104 -0.69 5.34 3.25
C GLU A 104 -1.48 6.58 3.74
N LYS A 105 -2.54 6.39 4.54
CA LYS A 105 -3.43 7.44 5.07
C LYS A 105 -4.12 8.30 3.99
N LYS A 106 -4.21 7.81 2.75
CA LYS A 106 -4.87 8.52 1.64
C LYS A 106 -6.39 8.35 1.66
N ILE A 107 -6.85 7.20 2.15
CA ILE A 107 -8.27 6.87 2.26
C ILE A 107 -8.61 6.39 3.68
N ILE A 108 -9.89 6.38 4.00
CA ILE A 108 -10.42 5.80 5.24
C ILE A 108 -11.52 4.79 4.93
N LYS A 109 -11.61 3.76 5.76
CA LYS A 109 -12.69 2.77 5.76
C LYS A 109 -13.76 3.21 6.76
N VAL A 110 -15.01 3.23 6.34
CA VAL A 110 -16.17 3.63 7.14
C VAL A 110 -17.28 2.61 6.91
N MET A 111 -17.99 2.23 7.98
CA MET A 111 -19.19 1.40 7.83
C MET A 111 -20.40 2.26 7.50
N SER A 112 -21.18 1.83 6.52
CA SER A 112 -22.44 2.49 6.15
C SER A 112 -23.43 2.46 7.31
N ASN A 113 -24.02 3.62 7.62
CA ASN A 113 -25.16 3.77 8.50
C ASN A 113 -26.51 3.81 7.75
N GLY A 114 -26.49 3.69 6.42
CA GLY A 114 -27.68 3.78 5.55
C GLY A 114 -28.33 5.16 5.48
N LEU A 115 -27.66 6.21 5.97
CA LEU A 115 -28.22 7.57 6.04
C LEU A 115 -27.32 8.58 5.31
N GLY A 116 -27.93 9.63 4.76
CA GLY A 116 -27.21 10.73 4.12
C GLY A 116 -26.31 10.27 2.97
N GLU A 117 -25.00 10.54 3.09
CA GLU A 117 -23.99 10.15 2.09
C GLU A 117 -23.86 8.61 1.93
N PHE A 118 -24.41 7.82 2.86
CA PHE A 118 -24.43 6.36 2.81
C PHE A 118 -25.78 5.75 2.43
N ALA A 119 -26.79 6.56 2.06
CA ALA A 119 -28.15 6.08 1.78
C ALA A 119 -28.24 5.03 0.66
N SER A 120 -27.29 5.05 -0.29
CA SER A 120 -27.22 4.08 -1.39
C SER A 120 -26.56 2.75 -1.00
N PHE A 121 -26.07 2.60 0.23
CA PHE A 121 -25.33 1.42 0.67
C PHE A 121 -26.04 0.70 1.82
N PRO A 122 -26.06 -0.65 1.83
CA PRO A 122 -26.64 -1.41 2.94
C PRO A 122 -26.01 -1.05 4.28
N ILE A 123 -26.81 -1.03 5.35
CA ILE A 123 -26.32 -0.78 6.71
C ILE A 123 -25.30 -1.85 7.08
N GLY A 124 -24.15 -1.42 7.61
CA GLY A 124 -23.03 -2.30 7.96
C GLY A 124 -22.10 -2.65 6.79
N ALA A 125 -22.36 -2.15 5.56
CA ALA A 125 -21.45 -2.36 4.44
C ALA A 125 -20.16 -1.55 4.60
N ASP A 126 -19.04 -2.18 4.25
CA ASP A 126 -17.72 -1.55 4.21
C ASP A 126 -17.60 -0.57 3.04
N CYS A 127 -17.49 0.71 3.35
CA CYS A 127 -17.33 1.81 2.40
C CYS A 127 -15.97 2.49 2.56
N TYR A 128 -15.49 3.12 1.50
CA TYR A 128 -14.21 3.81 1.44
C TYR A 128 -14.43 5.23 0.96
N LYS A 129 -13.70 6.19 1.55
CA LYS A 129 -13.69 7.59 1.11
C LYS A 129 -12.30 8.20 1.22
N LEU A 130 -12.04 9.23 0.43
CA LEU A 130 -10.80 10.00 0.53
C LEU A 130 -10.68 10.61 1.92
N LYS A 131 -9.48 10.52 2.50
CA LYS A 131 -9.20 11.20 3.76
C LYS A 131 -9.04 12.70 3.45
N GLN A 132 -9.80 13.55 4.12
CA GLN A 132 -9.51 14.98 4.07
C GLN A 132 -8.15 15.25 4.71
N ARG A 133 -7.36 16.14 4.11
CA ARG A 133 -6.10 16.62 4.69
C ARG A 133 -6.39 17.44 5.95
N GLU A 134 -6.59 16.75 7.06
CA GLU A 134 -6.47 17.34 8.39
C GLU A 134 -5.10 16.99 8.96
N GLU A 135 -4.04 17.40 8.26
CA GLU A 135 -2.70 17.36 8.81
C GLU A 135 -2.42 18.73 9.42
N LYS A 136 -3.05 19.01 10.57
CA LYS A 136 -2.52 20.05 11.44
C LYS A 136 -1.20 19.51 11.98
N VAL A 137 -0.08 19.97 11.44
CA VAL A 137 1.24 19.73 12.01
C VAL A 137 1.16 20.17 13.47
N GLY A 138 1.39 19.24 14.40
CA GLY A 138 1.33 19.55 15.83
C GLY A 138 2.32 20.66 16.16
N ALA A 139 1.97 21.58 17.06
CA ALA A 139 2.79 22.74 17.38
C ALA A 139 4.25 22.38 17.74
N MET A 140 4.46 21.23 18.41
CA MET A 140 5.80 20.75 18.75
C MET A 140 6.65 20.35 17.54
N ALA A 141 6.04 19.86 16.45
CA ALA A 141 6.76 19.56 15.22
C ALA A 141 7.13 20.83 14.42
N SER A 142 6.55 21.98 14.76
CA SER A 142 6.85 23.27 14.14
C SER A 142 7.95 24.08 14.83
N ILE A 143 8.45 23.61 15.98
CA ILE A 143 9.50 24.30 16.76
C ILE A 143 10.65 23.32 17.07
N PRO A 144 11.90 23.82 17.22
CA PRO A 144 13.05 22.95 17.45
C PRO A 144 12.96 22.17 18.77
N CYS A 145 12.16 22.63 19.73
CA CYS A 145 11.96 21.95 21.01
C CYS A 145 11.32 20.56 20.88
N GLY A 146 10.42 20.34 19.91
CA GLY A 146 9.72 19.06 19.79
C GLY A 146 10.60 17.89 19.35
N VAL A 147 11.80 18.17 18.81
CA VAL A 147 12.80 17.18 18.42
C VAL A 147 14.09 17.29 19.24
N CYS A 148 14.11 18.13 20.28
CA CYS A 148 15.30 18.39 21.06
C CYS A 148 15.70 17.16 21.91
N PRO A 149 16.89 16.57 21.71
CA PRO A 149 17.32 15.37 22.45
C PRO A 149 17.60 15.64 23.93
N ARG A 150 17.68 16.92 24.33
CA ARG A 150 18.01 17.35 25.69
C ARG A 150 16.88 18.16 26.35
N ILE A 151 15.66 18.10 25.84
CA ILE A 151 14.52 18.88 26.37
C ILE A 151 14.30 18.68 27.88
N ASN A 152 14.49 17.45 28.38
CA ASN A 152 14.33 17.12 29.81
C ASN A 152 15.38 17.79 30.73
N HIS A 153 16.44 18.35 30.15
CA HIS A 153 17.52 19.04 30.86
C HIS A 153 17.48 20.56 30.61
N CYS A 154 16.48 21.06 29.88
CA CYS A 154 16.36 22.46 29.51
C CYS A 154 15.58 23.23 30.58
N PHE A 155 16.27 24.09 31.33
CA PHE A 155 15.69 24.90 32.41
C PHE A 155 16.19 26.34 32.32
N THR A 156 15.44 27.30 32.86
CA THR A 156 15.78 28.74 32.78
C THR A 156 17.15 29.06 33.38
N ASP A 157 17.52 28.40 34.47
CA ASP A 157 18.79 28.59 35.20
C ASP A 157 19.78 27.42 35.02
N GLY A 158 19.54 26.57 34.00
CA GLY A 158 20.39 25.42 33.70
C GLY A 158 21.52 25.73 32.71
N ILE A 159 22.51 24.84 32.64
CA ILE A 159 23.57 24.89 31.60
C ILE A 159 22.95 24.78 30.20
N ILE A 160 21.88 24.00 30.08
CA ILE A 160 21.02 23.96 28.89
C ILE A 160 19.80 24.82 29.20
N SER A 161 19.69 25.98 28.56
CA SER A 161 18.61 26.94 28.80
C SER A 161 17.95 27.37 27.49
N PRO A 162 16.67 27.79 27.52
CA PRO A 162 16.00 28.34 26.34
C PRO A 162 16.66 29.64 25.85
N THR A 163 17.21 30.45 26.77
CA THR A 163 17.83 31.74 26.48
C THR A 163 19.16 31.63 25.76
N ALA A 164 19.94 30.58 26.02
CA ALA A 164 21.21 30.30 25.35
C ALA A 164 21.11 29.14 24.32
N CYS A 165 19.90 28.81 23.87
CA CYS A 165 19.67 27.65 23.02
C CYS A 165 20.15 27.88 21.58
N GLU A 166 21.19 27.14 21.17
CA GLU A 166 21.71 27.17 19.80
C GLU A 166 20.66 26.71 18.76
N TYR A 167 19.86 25.68 19.09
CA TYR A 167 18.81 25.18 18.19
C TYR A 167 17.71 26.21 17.96
N TYR A 168 17.37 27.00 18.99
CA TYR A 168 16.33 28.03 18.89
C TYR A 168 16.84 29.24 18.10
N THR A 169 18.10 29.64 18.35
CA THR A 169 18.75 30.74 17.62
C THR A 169 18.86 30.43 16.12
N LYS A 170 19.41 29.25 15.77
CA LYS A 170 19.50 28.81 14.37
C LYS A 170 18.15 28.70 13.68
N TRP A 171 17.09 28.38 14.42
CA TRP A 171 15.74 28.28 13.87
C TRP A 171 15.11 29.65 13.61
N LEU A 172 15.44 30.67 14.41
CA LEU A 172 14.98 32.05 14.23
C LEU A 172 15.77 32.83 13.17
N ASP A 173 16.98 32.40 12.83
CA ASP A 173 17.85 33.04 11.84
C ASP A 173 17.49 32.72 10.37
N PHE A 174 16.42 31.95 10.13
CA PHE A 174 15.82 31.68 8.81
C PHE A 174 14.57 32.54 8.55
#